data_AF-A0A6P1TG54-F1
#
_entry.id   AF-A0A6P1TG54-F1
#
_cell.length_a   1.000
_cell.length_b   1.000
_cell.length_c   1.000
_cell.angle_alpha   90.00
_cell.angle_beta   90.00
_cell.angle_gamma   90.00
#
_symmetry.space_group_name_H-M   'P 1'
#
loop_
_entity.id
_entity.type
_entity.pdbx_description
1 polymer ?
#
loop_
_entity_poly.entity_id
_entity_poly.type
_entity_poly.pdbx_seq_one_letter_code
_entity_poly.pdbx_strand_id
1 'polypeptide(L)'
;MIVWNNNAFQQKGMVYGRYSLRTVYVNMVYDSNTEKFDKSQLSHAVFEFSDGTQRNADIGKIIFYKQDHSDRYLDSRSSSSSSDGTSSVSFNVKSDLLLIKIDSPLMKEANRLYQIKVDGIDSKDINGIQYNAGSTLNVTSNLKMSLNNVDQFSFFDIKPCIFFKTPEGNTDTVRLYNFEYNTMIQNFTWIQIYKYLAGKGKF
;
A
#
# COMPACT_ATOMS: atom_id res chain seq x y z
N MET A 1 -13.71 6.53 -16.39
CA MET A 1 -12.85 6.36 -17.60
C MET A 1 -11.40 6.60 -17.17
N ILE A 2 -10.43 5.77 -17.56
CA ILE A 2 -9.02 6.09 -17.30
C ILE A 2 -8.54 6.94 -18.47
N VAL A 3 -8.16 8.19 -18.20
CA VAL A 3 -7.69 9.12 -19.24
C VAL A 3 -6.18 9.23 -19.14
N TRP A 4 -5.53 8.87 -20.24
CA TRP A 4 -4.09 9.06 -20.41
C TRP A 4 -3.82 10.56 -20.59
N ASN A 5 -3.00 11.16 -19.72
CA ASN A 5 -2.57 12.54 -19.88
C ASN A 5 -1.06 12.57 -20.02
N ASN A 6 -0.59 13.00 -21.18
CA ASN A 6 0.81 13.07 -21.54
C ASN A 6 1.28 14.54 -21.64
N ASN A 7 0.82 15.39 -20.70
CA ASN A 7 1.17 16.79 -20.65
C ASN A 7 1.97 17.15 -19.40
N ALA A 8 3.28 16.91 -19.47
CA ALA A 8 4.35 17.85 -19.11
C ALA A 8 5.68 17.09 -19.15
N PHE A 9 6.56 17.46 -20.09
CA PHE A 9 7.89 16.91 -20.38
C PHE A 9 7.89 15.56 -21.12
N GLN A 10 8.24 15.61 -22.41
CA GLN A 10 8.76 14.47 -23.16
C GLN A 10 10.05 13.95 -22.50
N GLN A 11 9.95 13.16 -21.43
CA GLN A 11 11.08 12.32 -21.05
C GLN A 11 11.16 11.18 -22.07
N LYS A 12 12.07 11.31 -23.05
CA LYS A 12 12.61 10.13 -23.72
C LYS A 12 13.07 9.19 -22.62
N GLY A 13 12.40 8.04 -22.47
CA GLY A 13 12.73 7.07 -21.44
C GLY A 13 14.23 6.77 -21.40
N MET A 14 14.75 6.46 -20.22
CA MET A 14 16.17 6.17 -20.05
C MET A 14 16.53 4.85 -20.76
N VAL A 15 17.52 4.89 -21.65
CA VAL A 15 17.95 3.72 -22.43
C VAL A 15 19.09 3.01 -21.72
N TYR A 16 18.96 1.69 -21.58
CA TYR A 16 19.96 0.80 -21.00
C TYR A 16 20.19 -0.37 -21.96
N GLY A 17 21.18 -0.23 -22.84
CA GLY A 17 21.43 -1.20 -23.92
C GLY A 17 20.20 -1.38 -24.81
N ARG A 18 19.65 -2.60 -24.87
CA ARG A 18 18.44 -2.93 -25.65
C ARG A 18 17.12 -2.59 -24.96
N TYR A 19 17.15 -2.09 -23.73
CA TYR A 19 15.97 -1.81 -22.93
C TYR A 19 15.77 -0.30 -22.77
N SER A 20 14.51 0.14 -22.66
CA SER A 20 14.18 1.53 -22.28
C SER A 20 13.26 1.52 -21.07
N LEU A 21 13.63 2.24 -20.02
CA LEU A 21 12.76 2.50 -18.86
C LEU A 21 11.88 3.71 -19.14
N ARG A 22 10.58 3.55 -19.00
CA ARG A 22 9.57 4.60 -19.22
C ARG A 22 8.60 4.63 -18.06
N THR A 23 8.25 5.83 -17.61
CA THR A 23 7.20 6.05 -16.62
C THR A 23 5.92 6.44 -17.34
N VAL A 24 4.83 5.75 -17.02
CA VAL A 24 3.48 6.06 -17.53
C VAL A 24 2.66 6.59 -16.37
N TYR A 25 2.18 7.84 -16.49
CA TYR A 25 1.27 8.43 -15.51
C TYR A 25 -0.16 8.13 -15.90
N VAL A 26 -0.92 7.59 -14.94
CA VAL A 26 -2.31 7.20 -15.14
C VAL A 26 -3.16 8.06 -14.22
N ASN A 27 -4.11 8.79 -14.80
CA ASN A 27 -5.10 9.54 -14.03
C ASN A 27 -6.43 8.79 -14.02
N MET A 28 -6.97 8.59 -12.83
CA MET A 28 -8.34 8.11 -12.67
C MET A 28 -9.29 9.29 -12.80
N VAL A 29 -10.17 9.24 -13.80
CA VAL A 29 -11.27 10.21 -13.88
C VAL A 29 -12.42 9.67 -13.06
N TYR A 30 -12.72 10.37 -11.96
CA TYR A 30 -13.82 10.07 -11.08
C TYR A 30 -15.15 10.41 -11.78
N ASP A 31 -16.04 9.43 -11.87
CA ASP A 31 -17.43 9.62 -12.30
C ASP A 31 -18.40 9.09 -11.22
N SER A 32 -19.69 9.36 -11.38
CA SER A 32 -20.74 8.94 -10.43
C SER A 32 -20.85 7.42 -10.25
N ASN A 33 -20.20 6.62 -11.10
CA ASN A 33 -20.18 5.16 -11.00
C ASN A 33 -18.94 4.64 -10.26
N THR A 34 -18.13 5.50 -9.65
CA THR A 34 -16.89 5.08 -8.98
C THR A 34 -17.12 4.17 -7.78
N GLU A 35 -18.31 4.19 -7.16
CA GLU A 35 -18.66 3.30 -6.07
C GLU A 35 -18.58 1.82 -6.45
N LYS A 36 -18.80 1.47 -7.73
CA LYS A 36 -18.70 0.08 -8.21
C LYS A 36 -17.28 -0.50 -8.14
N PHE A 37 -16.28 0.37 -7.97
CA PHE A 37 -14.89 -0.05 -7.85
C PHE A 37 -14.46 -0.28 -6.40
N ASP A 38 -15.31 -0.03 -5.39
CA ASP A 38 -14.94 -0.35 -4.00
C ASP A 38 -14.56 -1.83 -3.87
N LYS A 39 -13.38 -2.08 -3.29
CA LYS A 39 -12.75 -3.40 -3.12
C LYS A 39 -12.44 -4.13 -4.43
N SER A 40 -12.58 -3.48 -5.59
CA SER A 40 -12.15 -4.06 -6.86
C SER A 40 -10.63 -4.11 -6.96
N GLN A 41 -10.12 -5.14 -7.63
CA GLN A 41 -8.70 -5.39 -7.82
C GLN A 41 -8.33 -5.27 -9.30
N LEU A 42 -7.30 -4.50 -9.58
CA LEU A 42 -6.65 -4.44 -10.88
C LEU A 42 -5.25 -5.08 -10.79
N SER A 43 -4.95 -5.99 -11.70
CA SER A 43 -3.64 -6.66 -11.75
C SER A 43 -3.00 -6.71 -13.14
N HIS A 44 -3.75 -6.33 -14.18
CA HIS A 44 -3.27 -6.35 -15.55
C HIS A 44 -3.64 -5.06 -16.27
N ALA A 45 -2.80 -4.66 -17.22
CA ALA A 45 -3.07 -3.57 -18.15
C ALA A 45 -2.83 -4.05 -19.59
N VAL A 46 -3.56 -3.46 -20.53
CA VAL A 46 -3.33 -3.62 -21.96
C VAL A 46 -2.69 -2.33 -22.47
N PHE A 47 -1.48 -2.46 -23.02
CA PHE A 47 -0.80 -1.36 -23.71
C PHE A 47 -1.04 -1.47 -25.20
N GLU A 48 -1.57 -0.41 -25.80
CA GLU A 48 -1.70 -0.27 -27.25
C GLU A 48 -0.61 0.66 -27.77
N PHE A 49 0.09 0.21 -28.82
CA PHE A 49 1.17 0.95 -29.46
C PHE A 49 0.67 1.66 -30.71
N SER A 50 1.45 2.64 -31.20
CA SER A 50 1.07 3.44 -32.37
C SER A 50 0.93 2.64 -33.67
N ASP A 51 1.48 1.43 -33.72
CA ASP A 51 1.31 0.49 -34.83
C ASP A 51 0.04 -0.38 -34.69
N GLY A 52 -0.80 -0.10 -33.69
CA GLY A 52 -2.02 -0.85 -33.38
C GLY A 52 -1.79 -2.17 -32.65
N THR A 53 -0.53 -2.53 -32.36
CA THR A 53 -0.24 -3.75 -31.61
C THR A 53 -0.62 -3.57 -30.14
N GLN A 54 -1.00 -4.67 -29.50
CA GLN A 54 -1.37 -4.68 -28.09
C GLN A 54 -0.49 -5.64 -27.28
N ARG A 55 -0.18 -5.27 -26.03
CA ARG A 55 0.54 -6.12 -25.09
C ARG A 55 -0.14 -6.11 -23.72
N ASN A 56 -0.43 -7.31 -23.23
CA ASN A 56 -0.81 -7.51 -21.83
C ASN A 56 0.42 -7.37 -20.94
N ALA A 57 0.26 -6.66 -19.84
CA ALA A 57 1.30 -6.49 -18.82
C ALA A 57 0.72 -6.74 -17.43
N ASP A 58 1.47 -7.47 -16.62
CA ASP A 58 1.26 -7.56 -15.17
C ASP A 58 1.70 -6.23 -14.53
N ILE A 59 0.79 -5.59 -13.80
CA ILE A 59 1.03 -4.33 -13.08
C ILE A 59 1.03 -4.50 -11.56
N GLY A 60 1.09 -5.73 -11.08
CA GLY A 60 1.03 -6.07 -9.66
C GLY A 60 -0.41 -6.18 -9.17
N LYS A 61 -0.69 -5.58 -8.01
CA LYS A 61 -2.01 -5.65 -7.38
C LYS A 61 -2.40 -4.29 -6.82
N ILE A 62 -3.39 -3.66 -7.45
CA ILE A 62 -3.95 -2.38 -7.05
C ILE A 62 -5.38 -2.67 -6.56
N ILE A 63 -5.69 -2.31 -5.32
CA ILE A 63 -7.02 -2.50 -4.75
C ILE A 63 -7.61 -1.12 -4.46
N PHE A 64 -8.80 -0.89 -4.98
CA PHE A 64 -9.53 0.35 -4.76
C PHE A 64 -10.36 0.25 -3.49
N TYR A 65 -10.42 1.33 -2.73
CA TYR A 65 -11.27 1.44 -1.55
C TYR A 65 -12.06 2.73 -1.66
N LYS A 66 -13.34 2.67 -1.29
CA LYS A 66 -14.10 3.88 -0.99
C LYS A 66 -13.41 4.60 0.14
N GLN A 67 -13.28 5.92 -0.02
CA GLN A 67 -12.79 6.78 1.04
C GLN A 67 -13.86 6.81 2.13
N ASP A 68 -13.55 6.20 3.27
CA ASP A 68 -14.39 6.22 4.46
C ASP A 68 -13.56 6.82 5.59
N HIS A 69 -14.03 7.93 6.15
CA HIS A 69 -13.35 8.70 7.20
C HIS A 69 -14.28 8.71 8.40
N SER A 70 -14.11 7.72 9.27
CA SER A 70 -14.86 7.57 10.51
C SER A 70 -13.92 7.80 11.69
N ASP A 71 -13.78 9.04 12.13
CA ASP A 71 -13.01 9.42 13.35
C ASP A 71 -13.87 9.30 14.62
N ARG A 72 -14.93 8.47 14.56
CA ARG A 72 -15.96 8.38 15.60
C ARG A 72 -15.44 7.74 16.88
N TYR A 73 -14.61 6.70 16.75
CA TYR A 73 -14.15 5.87 17.87
C TYR A 73 -12.65 5.98 18.15
N LEU A 74 -11.87 6.31 17.12
CA LEU A 74 -10.43 6.54 17.21
C LEU A 74 -10.13 7.88 16.54
N ASP A 75 -9.48 8.78 17.27
CA ASP A 75 -8.94 10.04 16.71
C ASP A 75 -7.46 9.88 16.39
N SER A 76 -7.00 10.33 15.23
CA SER A 76 -5.57 10.35 14.97
C SER A 76 -4.89 11.39 15.87
N ARG A 77 -3.95 10.95 16.71
CA ARG A 77 -3.21 11.82 17.63
C ARG A 77 -1.89 12.28 17.02
N SER A 78 -1.15 11.34 16.44
CA SER A 78 0.16 11.60 15.87
C SER A 78 0.54 10.48 14.91
N SER A 79 1.33 10.82 13.90
CA SER A 79 1.97 9.86 13.01
C SER A 79 3.41 10.25 12.78
N SER A 80 4.31 9.27 12.74
CA SER A 80 5.71 9.49 12.38
C SER A 80 6.22 8.36 11.49
N SER A 81 7.18 8.68 10.64
CA SER A 81 7.86 7.74 9.75
C SER A 81 9.33 8.14 9.67
N SER A 82 10.20 7.15 9.62
CA SER A 82 11.65 7.33 9.61
C SER A 82 12.28 6.67 8.39
N SER A 83 13.45 7.16 7.98
CA SER A 83 14.21 6.62 6.85
C SER A 83 14.77 5.22 7.10
N ASP A 84 14.76 4.75 8.35
CA ASP A 84 15.14 3.38 8.74
C ASP A 84 14.02 2.35 8.51
N GLY A 85 12.89 2.78 7.95
CA GLY A 85 11.73 1.92 7.67
C GLY A 85 10.83 1.69 8.88
N THR A 86 11.01 2.43 9.98
CA THR A 86 10.05 2.48 11.08
C THR A 86 8.94 3.49 10.81
N SER A 87 7.71 3.13 11.16
CA SER A 87 6.61 4.09 11.27
C SER A 87 5.77 3.83 12.51
N SER A 88 5.12 4.86 13.00
CA SER A 88 4.20 4.77 14.13
C SER A 88 2.99 5.68 13.91
N VAL A 89 1.85 5.24 14.41
CA VAL A 89 0.64 6.03 14.49
C VAL A 89 -0.02 5.78 15.84
N SER A 90 -0.45 6.86 16.49
CA SER A 90 -1.12 6.82 17.78
C SER A 90 -2.53 7.36 17.62
N PHE A 91 -3.48 6.72 18.30
CA PHE A 91 -4.87 7.11 18.32
C PHE A 91 -5.35 7.41 19.74
N ASN A 92 -6.19 8.43 19.88
CA ASN A 92 -6.98 8.64 21.09
C ASN A 92 -8.25 7.79 20.99
N VAL A 93 -8.51 6.97 22.02
CA VAL A 93 -9.70 6.12 22.09
C VAL A 93 -10.87 6.93 22.65
N LYS A 94 -11.94 7.15 21.87
CA LYS A 94 -13.09 7.98 22.26
C LYS A 94 -14.16 7.22 23.06
N SER A 95 -14.20 5.90 22.92
CA SER A 95 -15.12 5.01 23.65
C SER A 95 -14.44 3.68 23.94
N ASP A 96 -14.96 2.94 24.90
CA ASP A 96 -14.51 1.57 25.15
C ASP A 96 -14.62 0.74 23.86
N LEU A 97 -13.59 -0.04 23.54
CA LEU A 97 -13.56 -0.86 22.34
C LEU A 97 -12.75 -2.14 22.56
N LEU A 98 -13.10 -3.17 21.80
CA LEU A 98 -12.37 -4.44 21.78
C LEU A 98 -11.67 -4.56 20.43
N LEU A 99 -10.35 -4.41 20.41
CA LEU A 99 -9.53 -4.65 19.24
C LEU A 99 -9.56 -6.14 18.86
N ILE A 100 -10.08 -6.43 17.67
CA ILE A 100 -10.25 -7.80 17.16
C ILE A 100 -8.99 -8.24 16.42
N LYS A 101 -8.55 -7.43 15.44
CA LYS A 101 -7.42 -7.76 14.56
C LYS A 101 -6.94 -6.54 13.77
N ILE A 102 -5.77 -6.66 13.17
CA ILE A 102 -5.35 -5.84 12.02
C ILE A 102 -5.40 -6.73 10.78
N ASP A 103 -6.00 -6.23 9.68
CA ASP A 103 -6.12 -7.04 8.46
C ASP A 103 -6.12 -6.19 7.18
N SER A 104 -5.80 -6.85 6.07
CA SER A 104 -5.80 -6.30 4.72
C SER A 104 -5.95 -7.43 3.69
N PRO A 105 -6.59 -7.20 2.54
CA PRO A 105 -6.46 -8.11 1.39
C PRO A 105 -5.01 -8.36 0.94
N LEU A 106 -4.07 -7.51 1.35
CA LEU A 106 -2.63 -7.62 1.12
C LEU A 106 -1.84 -8.07 2.36
N MET A 107 -2.50 -8.60 3.39
CA MET A 107 -1.86 -8.87 4.69
C MET A 107 -0.76 -9.94 4.60
N LYS A 108 -0.84 -10.84 3.62
CA LYS A 108 0.22 -11.83 3.35
C LYS A 108 1.51 -11.12 2.90
N GLU A 109 1.38 -10.20 1.94
CA GLU A 109 2.47 -9.37 1.44
C GLU A 109 2.97 -8.42 2.54
N ALA A 110 2.06 -7.79 3.29
CA ALA A 110 2.38 -6.91 4.41
C ALA A 110 3.20 -7.62 5.49
N ASN A 111 2.78 -8.80 5.94
CA ASN A 111 3.47 -9.57 6.98
C ASN A 111 4.85 -10.06 6.57
N ARG A 112 5.08 -10.22 5.26
CA ARG A 112 6.39 -10.56 4.70
C ARG A 112 7.33 -9.36 4.73
N LEU A 113 6.81 -8.17 4.44
CA LEU A 113 7.57 -6.93 4.33
C LEU A 113 7.74 -6.20 5.65
N TYR A 114 6.75 -6.27 6.53
CA TYR A 114 6.68 -5.48 7.77
C TYR A 114 6.51 -6.40 8.97
N GLN A 115 7.03 -5.95 10.11
CA GLN A 115 6.53 -6.34 11.41
C GLN A 115 5.57 -5.25 11.88
N ILE A 116 4.33 -5.63 12.21
CA ILE A 116 3.30 -4.70 12.67
C ILE A 116 2.99 -5.05 14.12
N LYS A 117 3.00 -4.06 15.01
CA LYS A 117 2.68 -4.25 16.42
C LYS A 117 1.67 -3.23 16.91
N VAL A 118 0.80 -3.65 17.81
CA VAL A 118 -0.12 -2.78 18.56
C VAL A 118 0.27 -2.81 20.03
N ASP A 119 0.66 -1.66 20.58
CA ASP A 119 1.17 -1.52 21.96
C ASP A 119 2.21 -2.61 22.33
N GLY A 120 3.08 -2.95 21.36
CA GLY A 120 4.14 -3.94 21.50
C GLY A 120 3.76 -5.38 21.15
N ILE A 121 2.47 -5.71 21.02
CA ILE A 121 1.97 -7.04 20.66
C ILE A 121 1.99 -7.20 19.14
N ASP A 122 2.54 -8.30 18.61
CA ASP A 122 2.55 -8.55 17.17
C ASP A 122 1.11 -8.67 16.64
N SER A 123 0.86 -8.04 15.49
CA SER A 123 -0.47 -8.01 14.87
C SER A 123 -1.11 -9.38 14.66
N LYS A 124 -0.29 -10.43 14.52
CA LYS A 124 -0.74 -11.82 14.33
C LYS A 124 -1.25 -12.47 15.62
N ASP A 125 -0.81 -11.94 16.76
CA ASP A 125 -1.12 -12.48 18.09
C ASP A 125 -2.27 -11.72 18.76
N ILE A 126 -2.82 -10.70 18.09
CA ILE A 126 -3.99 -9.96 18.55
C ILE A 126 -5.19 -10.91 18.57
N ASN A 127 -5.76 -11.11 19.74
CA ASN A 127 -6.98 -11.87 19.94
C ASN A 127 -7.84 -11.23 21.04
N GLY A 128 -8.43 -10.08 20.73
CA GLY A 128 -9.27 -9.34 21.69
C GLY A 128 -8.45 -8.55 22.71
N ILE A 129 -8.14 -7.29 22.41
CA ILE A 129 -7.49 -6.37 23.35
C ILE A 129 -8.48 -5.28 23.73
N GLN A 130 -8.79 -5.15 25.01
CA GLN A 130 -9.72 -4.14 25.51
C GLN A 130 -9.01 -2.79 25.66
N TYR A 131 -9.63 -1.74 25.13
CA TYR A 131 -9.24 -0.35 25.34
C TYR A 131 -10.39 0.39 26.01
N ASN A 132 -10.06 1.25 26.97
CA ASN A 132 -11.02 2.12 27.62
C ASN A 132 -11.01 3.51 26.97
N ALA A 133 -12.13 4.22 27.05
CA ALA A 133 -12.21 5.62 26.67
C ALA A 133 -11.12 6.46 27.34
N GLY A 134 -10.49 7.37 26.57
CA GLY A 134 -9.39 8.22 27.01
C GLY A 134 -8.00 7.57 26.97
N SER A 135 -7.91 6.26 26.69
CA SER A 135 -6.61 5.59 26.48
C SER A 135 -5.99 5.94 25.13
N THR A 136 -4.73 5.53 24.94
CA THR A 136 -4.02 5.65 23.66
C THR A 136 -3.76 4.26 23.10
N LEU A 137 -4.07 4.08 21.81
CA LEU A 137 -3.69 2.91 21.03
C LEU A 137 -2.52 3.28 20.14
N ASN A 138 -1.40 2.56 20.24
CA ASN A 138 -0.24 2.80 19.38
C ASN A 138 -0.02 1.64 18.41
N VAL A 139 0.04 1.96 17.12
CA VAL A 139 0.47 1.01 16.09
C VAL A 139 1.86 1.40 15.63
N THR A 140 2.74 0.41 15.56
CA THR A 140 4.09 0.56 15.03
C THR A 140 4.30 -0.42 13.90
N SER A 141 5.06 0.01 12.90
CA SER A 141 5.51 -0.83 11.80
C SER A 141 7.03 -0.71 11.64
N ASN A 142 7.66 -1.82 11.26
CA ASN A 142 9.07 -1.84 10.91
C ASN A 142 9.25 -2.66 9.64
N LEU A 143 9.86 -2.06 8.61
CA LEU A 143 10.22 -2.75 7.38
C LEU A 143 11.31 -3.80 7.67
N LYS A 144 11.01 -5.06 7.39
CA LYS A 144 11.96 -6.17 7.45
C LYS A 144 12.96 -5.99 6.31
N MET A 145 14.19 -5.61 6.66
CA MET A 145 15.24 -5.20 5.72
C MET A 145 15.75 -6.31 4.78
N SER A 146 15.22 -7.54 4.84
CA SER A 146 15.54 -8.61 3.88
C SER A 146 14.55 -8.63 2.71
N LEU A 147 14.51 -7.55 1.94
CA LEU A 147 13.86 -7.55 0.63
C LEU A 147 14.65 -8.49 -0.29
N ASN A 148 13.95 -9.38 -1.01
CA ASN A 148 14.63 -10.22 -1.98
C ASN A 148 15.12 -9.37 -3.19
N ASN A 149 15.90 -9.98 -4.08
CA ASN A 149 16.50 -9.29 -5.23
C ASN A 149 15.48 -8.58 -6.15
N VAL A 150 14.19 -8.92 -6.09
CA VAL A 150 13.13 -8.30 -6.90
C VAL A 150 12.35 -7.25 -6.11
N ASP A 151 12.10 -7.48 -4.81
CA ASP A 151 11.32 -6.57 -3.97
C ASP A 151 11.96 -5.19 -3.80
N GLN A 152 13.30 -5.12 -3.85
CA GLN A 152 14.05 -3.85 -3.87
C GLN A 152 13.74 -2.99 -5.11
N PHE A 153 13.05 -3.54 -6.11
CA PHE A 153 12.60 -2.85 -7.32
C PHE A 153 11.08 -2.72 -7.38
N SER A 154 10.38 -3.06 -6.29
CA SER A 154 8.93 -2.99 -6.19
C SER A 154 8.50 -1.72 -5.47
N PHE A 155 7.23 -1.35 -5.68
CA PHE A 155 6.53 -0.35 -4.90
C PHE A 155 5.48 -1.06 -4.04
N PHE A 156 5.43 -0.74 -2.75
CA PHE A 156 4.39 -1.20 -1.85
C PHE A 156 3.76 0.00 -1.17
N ASP A 157 2.44 0.11 -1.26
CA ASP A 157 1.63 1.01 -0.45
C ASP A 157 0.46 0.18 0.07
N ILE A 158 0.62 -0.35 1.28
CA ILE A 158 -0.36 -1.23 1.91
C ILE A 158 -1.07 -0.44 3.00
N LYS A 159 -2.40 -0.52 3.07
CA LYS A 159 -3.18 0.24 4.07
C LYS A 159 -4.05 -0.72 4.88
N PRO A 160 -3.48 -1.43 5.87
CA PRO A 160 -4.26 -2.33 6.72
C PRO A 160 -5.32 -1.57 7.51
N CYS A 161 -6.36 -2.28 7.93
CA CYS A 161 -7.39 -1.75 8.81
C CYS A 161 -7.26 -2.36 10.21
N ILE A 162 -7.41 -1.53 11.23
CA ILE A 162 -7.75 -1.98 12.58
C ILE A 162 -9.23 -2.34 12.58
N PHE A 163 -9.59 -3.54 13.03
CA PHE A 163 -10.96 -3.99 13.26
C PHE A 163 -11.23 -4.04 14.75
N PHE A 164 -12.31 -3.41 15.21
CA PHE A 164 -12.68 -3.39 16.63
C PHE A 164 -14.19 -3.52 16.82
N LYS A 165 -14.61 -4.06 17.97
CA LYS A 165 -16.02 -4.00 18.41
C LYS A 165 -16.28 -2.73 19.19
N THR A 166 -17.38 -2.05 18.89
CA THR A 166 -17.87 -0.88 19.61
C THR A 166 -18.67 -1.31 20.86
N PRO A 167 -18.99 -0.38 21.79
CA PRO A 167 -19.83 -0.67 22.95
C PRO A 167 -21.21 -1.26 22.58
N GLU A 168 -21.74 -0.89 21.42
CA GLU A 168 -23.02 -1.40 20.90
C GLU A 168 -22.92 -2.82 20.31
N GLY A 169 -21.72 -3.40 20.31
CA GLY A 169 -21.46 -4.74 19.77
C GLY A 169 -21.23 -4.80 18.25
N ASN A 170 -21.22 -3.65 17.56
CA ASN A 170 -20.95 -3.58 16.13
C ASN A 170 -19.46 -3.66 15.84
N THR A 171 -19.07 -4.22 14.69
CA THR A 171 -17.68 -4.16 14.22
C THR A 171 -17.49 -2.92 13.36
N ASP A 172 -16.49 -2.12 13.68
CA ASP A 172 -16.08 -0.95 12.89
C ASP A 172 -14.57 -1.04 12.57
N THR A 173 -14.10 -0.17 11.69
CA THR A 173 -12.72 -0.17 11.22
C THR A 173 -12.11 1.22 11.08
N VAL A 174 -10.80 1.30 11.31
CA VAL A 174 -10.00 2.47 10.97
C VAL A 174 -8.82 2.05 10.11
N ARG A 175 -8.60 2.79 9.02
CA ARG A 175 -7.50 2.52 8.09
C ARG A 175 -6.22 3.10 8.62
N LEU A 176 -5.17 2.30 8.56
CA LEU A 176 -3.82 2.70 8.86
C LEU A 176 -3.13 3.21 7.59
N TYR A 177 -2.42 4.31 7.75
CA TYR A 177 -1.58 4.93 6.73
C TYR A 177 -0.11 4.78 7.14
N ASN A 178 0.84 5.03 6.22
CA ASN A 178 2.30 4.93 6.44
C ASN A 178 2.92 3.52 6.43
N PHE A 179 2.37 2.57 5.67
CA PHE A 179 3.06 1.32 5.32
C PHE A 179 3.43 1.37 3.84
N GLU A 180 4.39 2.26 3.55
CA GLU A 180 4.86 2.53 2.21
C GLU A 180 6.32 2.13 2.08
N TYR A 181 6.66 1.54 0.94
CA TYR A 181 8.02 1.32 0.49
C TYR A 181 8.10 1.74 -0.97
N ASN A 182 8.83 2.84 -1.21
CA ASN A 182 8.88 3.47 -2.52
C ASN A 182 10.30 3.46 -3.09
N THR A 183 10.46 2.78 -4.22
CA THR A 183 11.70 2.72 -5.00
C THR A 183 11.68 3.65 -6.21
N MET A 184 10.56 4.32 -6.50
CA MET A 184 10.37 5.20 -7.67
C MET A 184 11.30 6.43 -7.67
N ILE A 185 11.97 6.72 -6.56
CA ILE A 185 12.93 7.84 -6.45
C ILE A 185 14.36 7.39 -6.85
N GLN A 186 14.59 6.11 -7.14
CA GLN A 186 15.93 5.63 -7.51
C GLN A 186 16.20 5.73 -9.00
N ASN A 187 17.33 6.36 -9.35
CA ASN A 187 17.94 6.19 -10.67
C ASN A 187 18.44 4.74 -10.76
N PHE A 188 17.78 3.91 -11.57
CA PHE A 188 18.22 2.54 -11.78
C PHE A 188 19.54 2.50 -12.58
N THR A 189 20.44 1.63 -12.17
CA THR A 189 21.64 1.28 -12.95
C THR A 189 21.33 0.14 -13.90
N TRP A 190 22.16 -0.03 -14.95
CA TRP A 190 22.05 -1.17 -15.85
C TRP A 190 22.06 -2.52 -15.10
N ILE A 191 22.94 -2.66 -14.11
CA ILE A 191 23.05 -3.90 -13.33
C ILE A 191 21.78 -4.18 -12.51
N GLN A 192 21.08 -3.15 -12.03
CA GLN A 192 19.80 -3.30 -11.34
C GLN A 192 18.69 -3.76 -12.29
N ILE A 193 18.63 -3.21 -13.50
CA ILE A 193 17.69 -3.65 -14.55
C ILE A 193 17.95 -5.10 -14.93
N TYR A 194 19.23 -5.47 -15.12
CA TYR A 194 19.62 -6.85 -15.38
C TYR A 194 19.18 -7.79 -14.25
N LYS A 195 19.50 -7.45 -12.99
CA LYS A 195 19.09 -8.25 -11.81
C LYS A 195 17.58 -8.42 -11.72
N TYR A 196 16.81 -7.36 -11.98
CA TYR A 196 15.35 -7.43 -12.01
C TYR A 196 14.84 -8.41 -13.07
N LEU A 197 15.32 -8.28 -14.31
CA LEU A 197 14.89 -9.11 -15.43
C LEU A 197 15.32 -10.58 -15.26
N ALA A 198 16.54 -10.83 -14.76
CA ALA A 198 17.01 -12.17 -14.43
C ALA A 198 16.17 -12.81 -13.32
N GLY A 199 15.84 -12.05 -12.27
CA GLY A 199 14.94 -12.50 -11.20
C GLY A 199 13.50 -12.79 -11.65
N LYS A 200 13.09 -12.27 -12.82
CA LYS A 200 11.80 -12.56 -13.47
C LYS A 200 11.90 -13.66 -14.55
N GLY A 201 13.07 -14.27 -14.75
CA GLY A 201 13.28 -15.31 -15.78
C GLY A 201 13.20 -14.80 -17.22
N LYS A 202 13.52 -13.52 -17.46
CA LYS A 202 13.46 -12.86 -18.78
C LYS A 202 14.83 -12.71 -19.46
N PHE A 203 15.83 -13.45 -19.00
CA PHE A 203 17.18 -13.52 -19.53
C PHE A 203 17.62 -14.97 -19.70
#